data_AF-A0A0K0FID8-F1
#
_entry.id   AF-A0A0K0FID8-F1
#
_cell.length_a   1.000
_cell.length_b   1.000
_cell.length_c   1.000
_cell.angle_alpha   90.00
_cell.angle_beta   90.00
_cell.angle_gamma   90.00
#
_symmetry.space_group_name_H-M   'P 1'
#
loop_
_entity.id
_entity.type
_entity.pdbx_description
1 polymer ?
#
loop_
_entity_poly.entity_id
_entity_poly.type
_entity_poly.pdbx_seq_one_letter_code
_entity_poly.pdbx_strand_id
1 'polypeptide(L)'
;MKAIVHFLHTAKETGNSLNLSKSAIFSAYRLSNMKLPEELTNTVENLLKGRAKERGTSIQPEPTIWNVKDLLDYIRTDEDSDVQTVIKRTLTLVAITSEKRVFEIHQMKINKKKDHGNKLVFQLRITKTKGLDGIFQELKVINYEKEPKISPYTNIKKYLETSKQYREEILNTKEKNNLWISSVRPIKALSDQRISKLIKQYIAEARITTKTHNTRKAVASAAAWANMRVQDIVKAIEWKDERMFREVYYKESEKEILARTVLQHNNKDE
;
A
#
# COMPACT_ATOMS: atom_id res chain seq x y z
N MET A 1 -17.10 21.41 -26.45
CA MET A 1 -16.07 22.24 -25.77
C MET A 1 -16.61 22.89 -24.49
N LYS A 2 -17.60 23.81 -24.57
CA LYS A 2 -18.16 24.53 -23.41
C LYS A 2 -18.62 23.63 -22.25
N ALA A 3 -19.29 22.51 -22.53
CA ALA A 3 -19.75 21.58 -21.51
C ALA A 3 -18.61 20.93 -20.70
N ILE A 4 -17.47 20.63 -21.33
CA ILE A 4 -16.31 20.00 -20.67
C ILE A 4 -15.63 21.01 -19.74
N VAL A 5 -15.41 22.23 -20.24
CA VAL A 5 -14.83 23.32 -19.45
C VAL A 5 -15.74 23.66 -18.27
N HIS A 6 -17.05 23.74 -18.51
CA HIS A 6 -18.03 23.98 -17.45
C HIS A 6 -18.00 22.86 -16.39
N PHE A 7 -18.02 21.59 -16.80
CA PHE A 7 -17.92 20.46 -15.88
C PHE A 7 -16.64 20.50 -15.04
N LEU A 8 -15.47 20.70 -15.66
CA LEU A 8 -14.20 20.74 -14.93
C LEU A 8 -14.05 21.98 -14.03
N HIS A 9 -14.73 23.08 -14.37
CA HIS A 9 -14.77 24.28 -13.55
C HIS A 9 -15.69 24.11 -12.34
N THR A 10 -16.89 23.56 -12.52
CA THR A 10 -17.89 23.39 -11.46
C THR A 10 -17.72 22.12 -10.63
N ALA A 11 -16.88 21.18 -11.08
CA ALA A 11 -16.57 19.97 -10.34
C ALA A 11 -16.06 20.31 -8.92
N LYS A 12 -16.71 19.70 -7.93
CA LYS A 12 -16.27 19.72 -6.53
C LYS A 12 -14.96 18.94 -6.31
N GLU A 13 -14.62 18.08 -7.27
CA GLU A 13 -13.36 17.33 -7.30
C GLU A 13 -12.16 18.26 -7.46
N THR A 14 -11.00 17.80 -7.00
CA THR A 14 -9.80 18.63 -6.95
C THR A 14 -8.52 17.81 -7.10
N GLY A 15 -7.42 18.49 -7.44
CA GLY A 15 -6.10 17.87 -7.56
C GLY A 15 -6.11 16.65 -8.49
N ASN A 16 -5.66 15.50 -7.97
CA ASN A 16 -5.57 14.26 -8.74
C ASN A 16 -6.92 13.73 -9.25
N SER A 17 -8.01 13.95 -8.52
CA SER A 17 -9.35 13.52 -8.98
C SER A 17 -9.79 14.32 -10.20
N LEU A 18 -9.54 15.63 -10.20
CA LEU A 18 -9.86 16.48 -11.35
C LEU A 18 -8.98 16.18 -12.57
N ASN A 19 -7.70 15.86 -12.35
CA ASN A 19 -6.80 15.36 -13.39
C ASN A 19 -7.23 14.01 -13.97
N LEU A 20 -7.80 13.13 -13.14
CA LEU A 20 -8.38 11.87 -13.60
C LEU A 20 -9.59 12.12 -14.50
N SER A 21 -10.48 13.02 -14.10
CA SER A 21 -11.65 13.44 -14.89
C SER A 21 -11.24 14.04 -16.24
N LYS A 22 -10.22 14.91 -16.29
CA LYS A 22 -9.60 15.37 -17.57
C LYS A 22 -9.14 14.17 -18.42
N SER A 23 -8.37 13.27 -17.81
CA SER A 23 -7.75 12.15 -18.52
C SER A 23 -8.79 11.18 -19.09
N ALA A 24 -9.87 10.92 -18.36
CA ALA A 24 -10.98 10.09 -18.81
C ALA A 24 -11.68 10.70 -20.03
N ILE A 25 -11.99 12.00 -19.97
CA ILE A 25 -12.61 12.72 -21.09
C ILE A 25 -11.69 12.67 -22.31
N PHE A 26 -10.40 12.97 -22.15
CA PHE A 26 -9.45 12.97 -23.28
C PHE A 26 -9.25 11.57 -23.86
N SER A 27 -9.29 10.54 -23.01
CA SER A 27 -9.22 9.14 -23.46
C SER A 27 -10.46 8.74 -24.24
N ALA A 28 -11.66 9.18 -23.83
CA ALA A 28 -12.89 8.94 -24.58
C ALA A 28 -12.83 9.55 -25.99
N TYR A 29 -12.34 10.79 -26.13
CA TYR A 29 -12.12 11.41 -27.45
C TYR A 29 -11.18 10.57 -28.33
N ARG A 30 -10.06 10.12 -27.78
CA ARG A 30 -9.10 9.28 -28.51
C ARG A 30 -9.72 7.95 -28.94
N LEU A 31 -10.48 7.29 -28.07
CA LEU A 31 -11.14 6.02 -28.37
C LEU A 31 -12.26 6.16 -29.40
N SER A 32 -12.90 7.33 -29.47
CA SER A 32 -13.90 7.66 -30.50
C SER A 32 -13.28 8.05 -31.85
N ASN A 33 -11.97 7.89 -32.05
CA ASN A 33 -11.23 8.37 -33.23
C ASN A 33 -11.44 9.87 -33.54
N MET A 34 -11.85 10.65 -32.54
CA MET A 34 -12.03 12.09 -32.69
C MET A 34 -10.71 12.79 -32.35
N LYS A 35 -10.26 13.69 -33.22
CA LYS A 35 -9.14 14.58 -32.88
C LYS A 35 -9.56 15.49 -31.73
N LEU A 36 -8.74 15.51 -30.68
CA LEU A 36 -8.92 16.43 -29.56
C LEU A 36 -8.61 17.85 -30.07
N PRO A 37 -9.53 18.82 -30.00
CA PRO A 37 -9.25 20.19 -30.42
C PRO A 37 -8.11 20.78 -29.58
N GLU A 38 -7.13 21.42 -30.22
CA GLU A 38 -5.99 22.04 -29.54
C GLU A 38 -6.46 23.13 -28.55
N GLU A 39 -7.42 23.94 -28.97
CA GLU A 39 -8.06 24.97 -28.13
C GLU A 39 -8.69 24.40 -26.85
N LEU A 40 -9.34 23.23 -26.95
CA LEU A 40 -9.93 22.56 -25.78
C LEU A 40 -8.81 22.10 -24.83
N THR A 41 -7.71 21.59 -25.37
CA THR A 41 -6.55 21.14 -24.59
C THR A 41 -5.96 22.29 -23.79
N ASN A 42 -5.66 23.40 -24.47
CA ASN A 42 -5.07 24.59 -23.87
C ASN A 42 -6.01 25.20 -22.82
N THR A 43 -7.30 25.31 -23.13
CA THR A 43 -8.31 25.85 -22.20
C THR A 43 -8.42 25.02 -20.94
N VAL A 44 -8.50 23.69 -21.07
CA VAL A 44 -8.57 22.78 -19.93
C VAL A 44 -7.29 22.83 -19.10
N GLU A 45 -6.12 22.91 -19.72
CA GLU A 45 -4.85 23.00 -19.00
C GLU A 45 -4.69 24.30 -18.21
N ASN A 46 -5.07 25.42 -18.82
CA ASN A 46 -5.05 26.72 -18.15
C ASN A 46 -6.06 26.77 -17.00
N LEU A 47 -7.26 26.20 -17.19
CA LEU A 47 -8.26 26.05 -16.13
C LEU A 47 -7.70 25.26 -14.94
N LEU A 48 -7.09 24.09 -15.19
CA LEU A 48 -6.53 23.26 -14.11
C LEU A 48 -5.36 23.93 -13.40
N LYS A 49 -4.49 24.63 -14.13
CA LYS A 49 -3.41 25.46 -13.55
C LYS A 49 -3.99 26.58 -12.68
N GLY A 50 -5.04 27.26 -13.14
CA GLY A 50 -5.76 28.28 -12.37
C GLY A 50 -6.33 27.72 -11.07
N ARG A 51 -7.12 26.63 -11.15
CA ARG A 51 -7.68 25.97 -9.97
C ARG A 51 -6.62 25.44 -9.00
N ALA A 52 -5.45 25.01 -9.50
CA ALA A 52 -4.33 24.60 -8.66
C ALA A 52 -3.71 25.78 -7.90
N LYS A 53 -3.59 26.96 -8.54
CA LYS A 53 -3.09 28.20 -7.92
C LYS A 53 -4.08 28.79 -6.92
N GLU A 54 -5.37 28.87 -7.27
CA GLU A 54 -6.45 29.40 -6.41
C GLU A 54 -6.55 28.65 -5.07
N ARG A 55 -6.20 27.37 -5.08
CA ARG A 55 -6.23 26.55 -3.88
C ARG A 55 -5.18 26.95 -2.84
N GLY A 56 -4.20 27.76 -3.24
CA GLY A 56 -2.96 27.95 -2.51
C GLY A 56 -2.17 26.65 -2.42
N THR A 57 -0.85 26.74 -2.28
CA THR A 57 -0.09 25.69 -1.60
C THR A 57 -0.55 25.66 -0.15
N SER A 58 -1.73 25.11 0.13
CA SER A 58 -2.03 24.61 1.47
C SER A 58 -1.07 23.44 1.67
N ILE A 59 0.15 23.78 2.11
CA ILE A 59 1.11 22.85 2.69
C ILE A 59 0.46 22.44 4.01
N GLN A 60 -0.61 21.64 3.93
CA GLN A 60 -0.95 20.79 5.05
C GLN A 60 0.33 20.03 5.32
N PRO A 61 0.88 20.06 6.56
CA PRO A 61 2.01 19.24 6.91
C PRO A 61 1.69 17.82 6.41
N GLU A 62 2.56 17.26 5.56
CA GLU A 62 2.39 15.90 5.10
C GLU A 62 2.16 15.05 6.35
N PRO A 63 1.06 14.29 6.43
CA PRO A 63 0.71 13.57 7.64
C PRO A 63 1.91 12.75 8.08
N THR A 64 2.30 12.92 9.33
CA THR A 64 3.40 12.16 9.95
C THR A 64 3.18 10.68 9.68
N ILE A 65 4.21 10.02 9.14
CA ILE A 65 4.16 8.58 8.93
C ILE A 65 4.29 7.90 10.29
N TRP A 66 3.57 6.81 10.48
CA TRP A 66 3.68 6.03 11.71
C TRP A 66 4.97 5.22 11.75
N ASN A 67 5.45 4.92 12.95
CA ASN A 67 6.67 4.16 13.18
C ASN A 67 6.38 2.65 13.17
N VAL A 68 7.10 1.91 12.30
CA VAL A 68 6.97 0.45 12.19
C VAL A 68 7.35 -0.26 13.50
N LYS A 69 8.26 0.33 14.28
CA LYS A 69 8.68 -0.23 15.57
C LYS A 69 7.50 -0.37 16.53
N ASP A 70 6.63 0.63 16.64
CA ASP A 70 5.48 0.61 17.56
C ASP A 70 4.52 -0.55 17.24
N LEU A 71 4.32 -0.80 15.95
CA LEU A 71 3.51 -1.93 15.48
C LEU A 71 4.18 -3.27 15.81
N LEU A 72 5.50 -3.38 15.64
CA LEU A 72 6.24 -4.59 16.00
C LEU A 72 6.23 -4.83 17.51
N ASP A 73 6.34 -3.79 18.32
CA ASP A 73 6.25 -3.87 19.78
C ASP A 73 4.86 -4.31 20.22
N TYR A 74 3.81 -3.78 19.61
CA TYR A 74 2.45 -4.28 19.83
C TYR A 74 2.35 -5.78 19.49
N ILE A 75 2.84 -6.20 18.32
CA ILE A 75 2.86 -7.61 17.89
C ILE A 75 3.60 -8.51 18.89
N ARG A 76 4.68 -8.03 19.51
CA ARG A 76 5.42 -8.78 20.55
C ARG A 76 4.58 -9.06 21.78
N THR A 77 3.68 -8.14 22.12
CA THR A 77 2.78 -8.28 23.27
C THR A 77 1.46 -8.97 22.92
N ASP A 78 1.07 -8.97 21.65
CA ASP A 78 -0.18 -9.54 21.17
C ASP A 78 -0.27 -11.04 21.48
N GLU A 79 -1.37 -11.46 22.10
CA GLU A 79 -1.66 -12.86 22.35
C GLU A 79 -2.53 -13.45 21.25
N ASP A 80 -2.45 -14.75 21.07
CA ASP A 80 -3.24 -15.49 20.09
C ASP A 80 -4.66 -15.75 20.60
N SER A 81 -5.37 -14.68 20.92
CA SER A 81 -6.70 -14.72 21.52
C SER A 81 -7.73 -15.38 20.62
N ASP A 82 -7.69 -15.09 19.31
CA ASP A 82 -8.63 -15.64 18.33
C ASP A 82 -8.04 -15.73 16.91
N VAL A 83 -8.68 -16.51 16.05
CA VAL A 83 -8.24 -16.77 14.66
C VAL A 83 -8.24 -15.50 13.81
N GLN A 84 -9.18 -14.58 14.04
CA GLN A 84 -9.24 -13.30 13.33
C GLN A 84 -8.06 -12.41 13.72
N THR A 85 -7.62 -12.44 14.98
CA THR A 85 -6.39 -11.77 15.45
C THR A 85 -5.15 -12.37 14.79
N VAL A 86 -5.04 -13.70 14.70
CA VAL A 86 -3.97 -14.37 13.93
C VAL A 86 -3.98 -13.94 12.45
N ILE A 87 -5.15 -13.88 11.81
CA ILE A 87 -5.29 -13.41 10.42
C ILE A 87 -4.80 -11.96 10.27
N LYS A 88 -5.30 -11.06 11.12
CA LYS A 88 -4.96 -9.64 11.13
C LYS A 88 -3.46 -9.42 11.29
N ARG A 89 -2.85 -10.07 12.28
CA ARG A 89 -1.41 -10.01 12.53
C ARG A 89 -0.60 -10.53 11.36
N THR A 90 -0.95 -11.71 10.85
CA THR A 90 -0.22 -12.35 9.74
C THR A 90 -0.28 -11.50 8.48
N LEU A 91 -1.47 -10.99 8.11
CA LEU A 91 -1.64 -10.09 6.98
C LEU A 91 -0.80 -8.82 7.12
N THR A 92 -0.79 -8.24 8.33
CA THR A 92 -0.04 -7.01 8.61
C THR A 92 1.46 -7.24 8.52
N LEU A 93 1.97 -8.34 9.11
CA LEU A 93 3.38 -8.74 9.00
C LEU A 93 3.80 -8.96 7.55
N VAL A 94 2.99 -9.66 6.75
CA VAL A 94 3.27 -9.83 5.32
C VAL A 94 3.26 -8.48 4.59
N ALA A 95 2.32 -7.58 4.92
CA ALA A 95 2.24 -6.28 4.29
C ALA A 95 3.44 -5.38 4.60
N ILE A 96 4.01 -5.45 5.80
CA ILE A 96 5.18 -4.64 6.18
C ILE A 96 6.52 -5.26 5.75
N THR A 97 6.58 -6.58 5.48
CA THR A 97 7.84 -7.28 5.16
C THR A 97 8.01 -7.65 3.70
N SER A 98 6.92 -7.84 2.94
CA SER A 98 7.00 -8.25 1.53
C SER A 98 7.11 -7.09 0.56
N GLU A 99 6.85 -5.87 1.01
CA GLU A 99 6.83 -4.64 0.20
C GLU A 99 5.81 -4.67 -0.95
N LYS A 100 4.95 -5.69 -0.99
CA LYS A 100 3.92 -5.89 -2.01
C LYS A 100 2.66 -5.10 -1.70
N ARG A 101 1.91 -4.75 -2.75
CA ARG A 101 0.59 -4.11 -2.60
C ARG A 101 -0.41 -5.13 -2.08
N VAL A 102 -1.49 -4.65 -1.45
CA VAL A 102 -2.58 -5.50 -0.96
C VAL A 102 -3.13 -6.43 -2.05
N PHE A 103 -3.23 -5.95 -3.28
CA PHE A 103 -3.65 -6.76 -4.42
C PHE A 103 -2.74 -7.98 -4.70
N GLU A 104 -1.43 -7.82 -4.50
CA GLU A 104 -0.44 -8.89 -4.68
C GLU A 104 -0.48 -9.89 -3.51
N ILE A 105 -0.65 -9.39 -2.29
CA ILE A 105 -0.87 -10.22 -1.08
C ILE A 105 -2.16 -11.05 -1.24
N HIS A 106 -3.23 -10.44 -1.74
CA HIS A 106 -4.50 -11.10 -2.03
C HIS A 106 -4.35 -12.28 -3.03
N GLN A 107 -3.40 -12.20 -3.98
CA GLN A 107 -3.17 -13.25 -4.97
C GLN A 107 -2.44 -14.49 -4.44
N MET A 108 -1.96 -14.48 -3.19
CA MET A 108 -1.25 -15.62 -2.61
C MET A 108 -2.15 -16.86 -2.56
N LYS A 109 -1.65 -17.99 -3.07
CA LYS A 109 -2.37 -19.28 -3.10
C LYS A 109 -1.55 -20.39 -2.47
N ILE A 110 -2.22 -21.29 -1.76
CA ILE A 110 -1.57 -22.43 -1.09
C ILE A 110 -0.96 -23.38 -2.11
N ASN A 111 -1.69 -23.74 -3.16
CA ASN A 111 -1.21 -24.64 -4.20
C ASN A 111 -0.11 -24.05 -5.10
N LYS A 112 0.19 -22.76 -4.97
CA LYS A 112 1.29 -22.06 -5.65
C LYS A 112 2.36 -21.58 -4.67
N LYS A 113 2.39 -22.16 -3.46
CA LYS A 113 3.40 -21.94 -2.43
C LYS A 113 4.52 -22.98 -2.57
N LYS A 114 5.76 -22.53 -2.50
CA LYS A 114 6.93 -23.38 -2.28
C LYS A 114 7.53 -23.03 -0.92
N ASP A 115 7.77 -24.04 -0.09
CA ASP A 115 8.45 -23.88 1.21
C ASP A 115 9.90 -24.32 1.04
N HIS A 116 10.83 -23.43 1.38
CA HIS A 116 12.27 -23.69 1.29
C HIS A 116 12.92 -23.81 2.68
N GLY A 117 12.13 -23.93 3.75
CA GLY A 117 12.61 -24.01 5.14
C GLY A 117 12.94 -22.65 5.76
N ASN A 118 13.62 -21.76 5.02
CA ASN A 118 13.97 -20.41 5.47
C ASN A 118 13.12 -19.28 4.82
N LYS A 119 12.26 -19.64 3.86
CA LYS A 119 11.35 -18.71 3.20
C LYS A 119 10.18 -19.45 2.54
N LEU A 120 9.06 -18.75 2.39
CA LEU A 120 7.96 -19.16 1.52
C LEU A 120 8.01 -18.34 0.23
N VAL A 121 7.80 -18.99 -0.91
CA VAL A 121 7.73 -18.32 -2.21
C VAL A 121 6.36 -18.59 -2.81
N PHE A 122 5.64 -17.54 -3.16
CA PHE A 122 4.33 -17.59 -3.80
C PHE A 122 4.41 -17.06 -5.23
N GLN A 123 3.92 -17.84 -6.18
CA GLN A 123 3.81 -17.40 -7.58
C GLN A 123 2.55 -16.53 -7.76
N LEU A 124 2.74 -15.29 -8.20
CA LEU A 124 1.71 -14.32 -8.52
C LEU A 124 1.48 -14.26 -10.03
N ARG A 125 0.23 -14.05 -10.44
CA ARG A 125 -0.18 -14.16 -11.85
C ARG A 125 -0.10 -12.83 -12.59
N ILE A 126 -0.56 -11.73 -11.98
CA ILE A 126 -0.67 -10.42 -12.64
C ILE A 126 -0.30 -9.34 -11.64
N THR A 127 0.56 -8.39 -12.02
CA THR A 127 0.78 -7.16 -11.26
C THR A 127 0.45 -5.93 -12.11
N LYS A 128 0.29 -4.77 -11.47
CA LYS A 128 -0.11 -3.51 -12.12
C LYS A 128 0.78 -3.13 -13.32
N THR A 129 2.06 -3.52 -13.32
CA THR A 129 3.05 -3.09 -14.31
C THR A 129 3.69 -4.23 -15.11
N LYS A 130 3.50 -5.49 -14.68
CA LYS A 130 3.99 -6.66 -15.40
C LYS A 130 2.92 -7.74 -15.34
N GLY A 131 2.25 -7.97 -16.46
CA GLY A 131 1.11 -8.88 -16.53
C GLY A 131 0.70 -9.34 -17.92
N LEU A 132 1.41 -8.94 -18.98
CA LEU A 132 1.03 -9.28 -20.36
C LEU A 132 1.96 -10.34 -20.97
N ASP A 133 3.19 -10.50 -20.48
CA ASP A 133 4.20 -11.38 -21.10
C ASP A 133 4.25 -12.80 -20.48
N GLY A 134 3.27 -13.17 -19.63
CA GLY A 134 3.22 -14.50 -19.01
C GLY A 134 4.29 -14.77 -17.92
N ILE A 135 5.14 -13.79 -17.61
CA ILE A 135 6.17 -13.90 -16.57
C ILE A 135 5.53 -13.80 -15.18
N PHE A 136 5.52 -14.93 -14.45
CA PHE A 136 5.07 -14.97 -13.06
C PHE A 136 5.99 -14.15 -12.16
N GLN A 137 5.40 -13.34 -11.29
CA GLN A 137 6.16 -12.68 -10.23
C GLN A 137 6.19 -13.54 -8.97
N GLU A 138 7.24 -13.38 -8.17
CA GLU A 138 7.36 -14.06 -6.89
C GLU A 138 7.13 -13.09 -5.74
N LEU A 139 6.29 -13.51 -4.79
CA LEU A 139 6.24 -12.91 -3.46
C LEU A 139 6.99 -13.83 -2.50
N LYS A 140 8.06 -13.29 -1.91
CA LYS A 140 8.91 -13.99 -0.96
C LYS A 140 8.57 -13.56 0.45
N VAL A 141 8.35 -14.52 1.34
CA VAL A 141 8.16 -14.31 2.77
C VAL A 141 9.34 -14.93 3.49
N ILE A 142 10.16 -14.10 4.11
CA ILE A 142 11.41 -14.52 4.76
C ILE A 142 11.13 -14.99 6.18
N ASN A 143 11.83 -16.04 6.63
CA ASN A 143 11.82 -16.45 8.02
C ASN A 143 12.77 -15.58 8.84
N TYR A 144 12.24 -14.90 9.85
CA TYR A 144 13.03 -14.20 10.84
C TYR A 144 13.20 -15.07 12.09
N GLU A 145 14.19 -15.96 12.04
CA GLU A 145 14.40 -17.00 13.06
C GLU A 145 14.70 -16.46 14.46
N LYS A 146 15.37 -15.30 14.54
CA LYS A 146 15.72 -14.65 15.81
C LYS A 146 14.49 -14.30 16.65
N GLU A 147 13.36 -14.02 16.00
CA GLU A 147 12.15 -13.62 16.70
C GLU A 147 10.90 -14.14 15.98
N PRO A 148 10.50 -15.40 16.27
CA PRO A 148 9.40 -16.06 15.57
C PRO A 148 8.05 -15.32 15.66
N LYS A 149 7.83 -14.52 16.72
CA LYS A 149 6.58 -13.78 16.94
C LYS A 149 6.34 -12.69 15.90
N ILE A 150 7.41 -12.02 15.43
CA ILE A 150 7.34 -11.04 14.34
C ILE A 150 7.73 -11.62 12.97
N SER A 151 8.05 -12.92 12.91
CA SER A 151 8.39 -13.58 11.65
C SER A 151 7.12 -13.80 10.80
N PRO A 152 7.02 -13.21 9.59
CA PRO A 152 5.87 -13.43 8.72
C PRO A 152 5.79 -14.90 8.27
N TYR A 153 6.93 -15.59 8.15
CA TYR A 153 6.98 -17.03 7.83
C TYR A 153 6.29 -17.88 8.91
N THR A 154 6.68 -17.68 10.18
CA THR A 154 6.12 -18.41 11.32
C THR A 154 4.64 -18.12 11.48
N ASN A 155 4.25 -16.84 11.33
CA ASN A 155 2.85 -16.43 11.41
C ASN A 155 1.99 -17.03 10.28
N ILE A 156 2.51 -17.15 9.05
CA ILE A 156 1.79 -17.85 7.98
C ILE A 156 1.60 -19.33 8.31
N LYS A 157 2.61 -20.01 8.86
CA LYS A 157 2.46 -21.42 9.28
C LYS A 157 1.39 -21.56 10.36
N LYS A 158 1.47 -20.74 11.42
CA LYS A 158 0.48 -20.71 12.48
C LYS A 158 -0.93 -20.42 11.97
N TYR A 159 -1.05 -19.46 11.05
CA TYR A 159 -2.31 -19.13 10.40
C TYR A 159 -2.88 -20.34 9.62
N LEU A 160 -2.06 -21.04 8.84
CA LEU A 160 -2.50 -22.22 8.10
C LEU A 160 -3.00 -23.34 9.02
N GLU A 161 -2.36 -23.54 10.17
CA GLU A 161 -2.81 -24.51 11.17
C GLU A 161 -4.12 -24.08 11.83
N THR A 162 -4.18 -22.86 12.36
CA THR A 162 -5.38 -22.33 13.05
C THR A 162 -6.58 -22.14 12.12
N SER A 163 -6.35 -21.94 10.81
CA SER A 163 -7.42 -21.77 9.82
C SER A 163 -7.90 -23.09 9.18
N LYS A 164 -7.32 -24.24 9.56
CA LYS A 164 -7.59 -25.54 8.91
C LYS A 164 -9.08 -25.91 8.94
N GLN A 165 -9.72 -25.82 10.11
CA GLN A 165 -11.14 -26.17 10.27
C GLN A 165 -12.07 -25.36 9.35
N TYR A 166 -11.87 -24.04 9.29
CA TYR A 166 -12.68 -23.16 8.44
C TYR A 166 -12.45 -23.46 6.96
N ARG A 167 -11.23 -23.82 6.59
CA ARG A 167 -10.88 -24.16 5.20
C ARG A 167 -11.58 -25.44 4.73
N GLU A 168 -11.90 -26.36 5.64
CA GLU A 168 -12.65 -27.58 5.34
C GLU A 168 -14.13 -27.28 5.08
N GLU A 169 -14.72 -26.25 5.71
CA GLU A 169 -16.09 -25.78 5.44
C GLU A 169 -16.26 -25.15 4.04
N ILE A 170 -15.17 -24.73 3.38
CA ILE A 170 -15.24 -24.13 2.04
C ILE A 170 -15.49 -25.22 0.98
N LEU A 171 -16.71 -25.23 0.44
CA LEU A 171 -17.12 -26.14 -0.63
C LEU A 171 -16.46 -25.80 -1.98
N ASN A 172 -16.19 -24.52 -2.24
CA ASN A 172 -15.60 -24.07 -3.51
C ASN A 172 -14.07 -24.28 -3.52
N THR A 173 -13.58 -25.22 -4.33
CA THR A 173 -12.15 -25.53 -4.46
C THR A 173 -11.29 -24.34 -4.91
N LYS A 174 -11.82 -23.40 -5.71
CA LYS A 174 -11.06 -22.20 -6.10
C LYS A 174 -10.83 -21.27 -4.91
N GLU A 175 -11.83 -21.10 -4.05
CA GLU A 175 -11.70 -20.31 -2.82
C GLU A 175 -10.80 -21.00 -1.80
N LYS A 176 -10.93 -22.32 -1.67
CA LYS A 176 -10.11 -23.16 -0.79
C LYS A 176 -8.60 -23.09 -1.11
N ASN A 177 -8.23 -22.71 -2.33
CA ASN A 177 -6.84 -22.53 -2.73
C ASN A 177 -6.26 -21.14 -2.38
N ASN A 178 -7.10 -20.13 -2.13
CA ASN A 178 -6.62 -18.80 -1.72
C ASN A 178 -5.99 -18.90 -0.32
N LEU A 179 -4.85 -18.24 -0.12
CA LEU A 179 -4.20 -18.26 1.18
C LEU A 179 -5.11 -17.64 2.24
N TRP A 180 -5.70 -16.48 1.96
CA TRP A 180 -6.47 -15.72 2.94
C TRP A 180 -7.96 -16.03 2.89
N ILE A 181 -8.49 -16.54 4.00
CA ILE A 181 -9.90 -16.88 4.18
C ILE A 181 -10.50 -16.19 5.42
N SER A 182 -11.81 -15.96 5.40
CA SER A 182 -12.57 -15.47 6.56
C SER A 182 -12.69 -16.54 7.63
N SER A 183 -12.59 -16.15 8.90
CA SER A 183 -12.98 -16.99 10.05
C SER A 183 -14.44 -16.80 10.47
N VAL A 184 -15.15 -15.85 9.85
CA VAL A 184 -16.55 -15.52 10.15
C VAL A 184 -17.42 -15.94 8.96
N ARG A 185 -18.59 -16.52 9.25
CA ARG A 185 -19.55 -16.97 8.24
C ARG A 185 -20.08 -15.81 7.38
N PRO A 186 -20.33 -16.03 6.07
CA PRO A 186 -19.99 -17.24 5.32
C PRO A 186 -18.46 -17.38 5.16
N ILE A 187 -17.95 -18.59 5.39
CA ILE A 187 -16.51 -18.88 5.27
C ILE A 187 -16.14 -18.90 3.79
N LYS A 188 -15.32 -17.94 3.38
CA LYS A 188 -14.89 -17.74 1.99
C LYS A 188 -13.54 -17.04 1.89
N ALA A 189 -12.99 -16.97 0.69
CA ALA A 189 -11.77 -16.20 0.44
C ALA A 189 -11.97 -14.70 0.75
N LEU A 190 -10.96 -14.08 1.34
CA LEU A 190 -10.99 -12.64 1.61
C LEU A 190 -10.75 -11.85 0.31
N SER A 191 -11.53 -10.80 0.08
CA SER A 191 -11.24 -9.83 -0.97
C SER A 191 -10.03 -8.96 -0.60
N ASP A 192 -9.41 -8.34 -1.59
CA ASP A 192 -8.37 -7.32 -1.42
C ASP A 192 -8.84 -6.16 -0.53
N GLN A 193 -10.08 -5.70 -0.67
CA GLN A 193 -10.70 -4.69 0.17
C GLN A 193 -10.80 -5.15 1.63
N ARG A 194 -11.20 -6.40 1.86
CA ARG A 194 -11.31 -6.95 3.22
C ARG A 194 -9.94 -7.13 3.85
N ILE A 195 -8.93 -7.57 3.09
CA ILE A 195 -7.53 -7.62 3.54
C ILE A 195 -7.05 -6.22 3.93
N SER A 196 -7.28 -5.21 3.07
CA SER A 196 -6.94 -3.82 3.39
C SER A 196 -7.60 -3.35 4.68
N LYS A 197 -8.88 -3.68 4.89
CA LYS A 197 -9.61 -3.35 6.11
C LYS A 197 -9.01 -4.04 7.34
N LEU A 198 -8.66 -5.32 7.26
CA LEU A 198 -8.10 -6.08 8.38
C LEU A 198 -6.72 -5.56 8.80
N ILE A 199 -5.86 -5.23 7.83
CA ILE A 199 -4.55 -4.60 8.10
C ILE A 199 -4.76 -3.26 8.83
N LYS A 200 -5.69 -2.42 8.35
CA LYS A 200 -6.02 -1.15 9.00
C LYS A 200 -6.56 -1.33 10.41
N GLN A 201 -7.44 -2.31 10.61
CA GLN A 201 -7.99 -2.62 11.93
C GLN A 201 -6.88 -3.02 12.91
N TYR A 202 -5.95 -3.87 12.49
CA TYR A 202 -4.84 -4.30 13.34
C TYR A 202 -3.87 -3.16 13.70
N ILE A 203 -3.56 -2.29 12.73
CA ILE A 203 -2.75 -1.08 13.00
C ILE A 203 -3.48 -0.15 13.98
N ALA A 204 -4.80 0.00 13.87
CA ALA A 204 -5.59 0.79 14.80
C ALA A 204 -5.68 0.16 16.20
N GLU A 205 -5.73 -1.18 16.30
CA GLU A 205 -5.66 -1.93 17.56
C GLU A 205 -4.32 -1.68 18.28
N ALA A 206 -3.22 -1.49 17.53
CA ALA A 206 -1.93 -1.02 18.04
C ALA A 206 -1.92 0.48 18.45
N ARG A 207 -3.08 1.16 18.44
CA ARG A 207 -3.26 2.59 18.73
C ARG A 207 -2.52 3.54 17.80
N ILE A 208 -2.18 3.07 16.60
CA ILE A 208 -1.51 3.89 15.58
C ILE A 208 -2.57 4.64 14.76
N THR A 209 -2.69 5.94 14.97
CA THR A 209 -3.65 6.81 14.26
C THR A 209 -2.94 7.62 13.18
N THR A 210 -3.28 7.40 11.89
CA THR A 210 -2.75 8.21 10.79
C THR A 210 -3.81 8.52 9.74
N LYS A 211 -3.80 9.73 9.18
CA LYS A 211 -4.71 10.14 8.08
C LYS A 211 -4.49 9.34 6.78
N THR A 212 -3.29 8.78 6.58
CA THR A 212 -2.96 7.95 5.41
C THR A 212 -2.27 6.65 5.83
N HIS A 213 -3.03 5.56 5.84
CA HIS A 213 -2.53 4.21 6.19
C HIS A 213 -1.70 3.59 5.04
N ASN A 214 -0.63 4.25 4.62
CA ASN A 214 0.23 3.76 3.54
C ASN A 214 1.38 2.93 4.11
N THR A 215 1.11 1.65 4.36
CA THR A 215 2.07 0.66 4.88
C THR A 215 3.40 0.67 4.14
N ARG A 216 3.37 0.80 2.80
CA ARG A 216 4.59 0.82 2.00
C ARG A 216 5.44 2.08 2.23
N LYS A 217 4.83 3.25 2.50
CA LYS A 217 5.57 4.47 2.87
C LYS A 217 6.23 4.34 4.24
N ALA A 218 5.49 3.79 5.21
CA ALA A 218 6.00 3.57 6.55
C ALA A 218 7.23 2.65 6.54
N VAL A 219 7.14 1.52 5.82
CA VAL A 219 8.26 0.58 5.68
C VAL A 219 9.45 1.20 4.94
N ALA A 220 9.21 1.88 3.81
CA ALA A 220 10.29 2.49 3.05
C ALA A 220 11.01 3.60 3.84
N SER A 221 10.27 4.37 4.64
CA SER A 221 10.85 5.38 5.54
C SER A 221 11.62 4.71 6.68
N ALA A 222 11.04 3.69 7.32
CA ALA A 222 11.70 2.95 8.39
C ALA A 222 13.01 2.28 7.93
N ALA A 223 13.04 1.74 6.69
CA ALA A 223 14.26 1.18 6.10
C ALA A 223 15.34 2.26 5.91
N ALA A 224 14.96 3.46 5.44
CA ALA A 224 15.88 4.58 5.29
C ALA A 224 16.41 5.06 6.64
N TRP A 225 15.54 5.18 7.65
CA TRP A 225 15.95 5.54 9.02
C TRP A 225 16.86 4.48 9.66
N ALA A 226 16.74 3.22 9.23
CA ALA A 226 17.65 2.14 9.60
C ALA A 226 18.94 2.09 8.74
N ASN A 227 19.25 3.16 8.00
CA ASN A 227 20.44 3.31 7.15
C ASN A 227 20.53 2.30 5.99
N MET A 228 19.40 1.74 5.52
CA MET A 228 19.40 0.97 4.28
C MET A 228 19.68 1.91 3.10
N ARG A 229 20.56 1.49 2.17
CA ARG A 229 20.90 2.32 1.02
C ARG A 229 19.66 2.57 0.16
N VAL A 230 19.47 3.83 -0.26
CA VAL A 230 18.30 4.25 -1.05
C VAL A 230 18.11 3.39 -2.30
N GLN A 231 19.19 3.02 -2.99
CA GLN A 231 19.14 2.14 -4.17
C GLN A 231 18.56 0.76 -3.86
N ASP A 232 18.91 0.18 -2.71
CA ASP A 232 18.39 -1.11 -2.28
C ASP A 232 16.91 -1.00 -1.90
N ILE A 233 16.51 0.11 -1.24
CA ILE A 233 15.10 0.40 -0.94
C ILE A 233 14.32 0.49 -2.25
N VAL A 234 14.71 1.37 -3.19
CA VAL A 234 14.03 1.58 -4.47
C VAL A 234 13.85 0.28 -5.24
N LYS A 235 14.88 -0.57 -5.25
CA LYS A 235 14.85 -1.89 -5.86
C LYS A 235 13.86 -2.83 -5.16
N ALA A 236 13.87 -2.86 -3.83
CA ALA A 236 12.99 -3.70 -3.04
C ALA A 236 11.50 -3.31 -3.20
N ILE A 237 11.19 -2.01 -3.18
CA ILE A 237 9.83 -1.50 -3.39
C ILE A 237 9.42 -1.47 -4.87
N GLU A 238 10.28 -1.96 -5.77
CA GLU A 238 10.05 -2.09 -7.22
C GLU A 238 9.70 -0.78 -7.91
N TRP A 239 10.35 0.31 -7.51
CA TRP A 239 10.26 1.60 -8.21
C TRP A 239 11.37 1.74 -9.25
N LYS A 240 11.07 2.49 -10.32
CA LYS A 240 12.02 2.77 -11.40
C LYS A 240 12.98 3.91 -11.09
N ASP A 241 12.60 4.79 -10.17
CA ASP A 241 13.26 6.07 -9.94
C ASP A 241 13.35 6.37 -8.44
N GLU A 242 14.54 6.78 -8.02
CA GLU A 242 14.84 7.25 -6.67
C GLU A 242 14.06 8.52 -6.32
N ARG A 243 13.81 9.39 -7.30
CA ARG A 243 13.00 10.60 -7.11
C ARG A 243 11.63 10.27 -6.55
N MET A 244 10.99 9.23 -7.08
CA MET A 244 9.69 8.77 -6.58
C MET A 244 9.76 8.28 -5.14
N PHE A 245 10.88 7.67 -4.74
CA PHE A 245 11.09 7.33 -3.34
C PHE A 245 11.17 8.60 -2.48
N ARG A 246 12.01 9.56 -2.83
CA ARG A 246 12.22 10.79 -2.04
C ARG A 246 10.97 11.67 -1.95
N GLU A 247 10.27 11.88 -3.05
CA GLU A 247 9.11 12.79 -3.10
C GLU A 247 7.83 12.15 -2.54
N VAL A 248 7.62 10.85 -2.79
CA VAL A 248 6.33 10.20 -2.51
C VAL A 248 6.41 9.27 -1.31
N TYR A 249 7.49 8.53 -1.11
CA TYR A 249 7.56 7.47 -0.11
C TYR A 249 8.28 7.86 1.18
N TYR A 250 9.42 8.51 1.08
CA TYR A 250 10.21 8.95 2.22
C TYR A 250 9.44 9.98 3.03
N LYS A 251 9.50 9.82 4.34
CA LYS A 251 9.02 10.78 5.32
C LYS A 251 10.10 10.96 6.36
N GLU A 252 10.28 12.22 6.76
CA GLU A 252 11.27 12.60 7.77
C GLU A 252 10.95 11.92 9.10
N SER A 253 11.99 11.53 9.84
CA SER A 253 11.81 11.01 11.19
C SER A 253 11.47 12.14 12.18
N GLU A 254 10.88 11.82 13.33
CA GLU A 254 10.60 12.83 14.37
C GLU A 254 11.86 13.61 14.80
N LYS A 255 13.02 12.94 14.80
CA LYS A 255 14.32 13.57 15.11
C LYS A 255 14.72 14.58 14.05
N GLU A 256 14.54 14.24 12.77
CA GLU A 256 14.81 15.16 11.65
C GLU A 256 13.86 16.35 11.66
N ILE A 257 12.57 16.10 11.93
CA ILE A 257 11.56 17.14 12.08
C ILE A 257 11.96 18.09 13.21
N LEU A 258 12.28 17.56 14.40
CA LEU A 258 12.72 18.35 15.55
C LEU A 258 13.95 19.20 15.20
N ALA A 259 15.01 18.57 14.66
CA ALA A 259 16.23 19.27 14.29
C ALA A 259 15.95 20.40 13.29
N ARG A 260 15.18 20.12 12.24
CA ARG A 260 14.81 21.10 11.21
C ARG A 260 13.96 22.23 11.79
N THR A 261 12.97 21.92 12.63
CA THR A 261 12.14 22.93 13.30
C THR A 261 12.98 23.86 14.16
N VAL A 262 13.90 23.30 14.98
CA VAL A 262 14.83 24.09 15.80
C VAL A 262 15.73 24.97 14.94
N LEU A 263 16.31 24.43 13.87
CA LEU A 263 17.20 25.20 12.99
C LEU A 263 16.45 26.31 12.23
N GLN A 264 15.23 26.04 11.75
CA GLN A 264 14.42 27.01 11.02
C GLN A 264 13.92 28.16 11.90
N HIS A 265 13.57 27.89 13.16
CA HIS A 265 13.16 28.94 14.11
C HIS A 265 14.33 29.80 14.61
N ASN A 266 15.57 29.35 14.39
CA ASN A 266 16.78 30.05 14.81
C ASN A 266 17.57 30.64 13.63
N ASN A 267 17.04 30.58 12.41
CA ASN A 267 17.53 31.43 11.33
C ASN A 267 17.13 32.87 11.67
N LYS A 268 18.13 33.75 11.83
CA LYS A 268 17.89 35.19 11.85
C LYS A 268 17.26 35.55 10.50
N ASP A 269 16.08 36.17 10.54
CA ASP A 269 15.59 36.94 9.40
C ASP A 269 16.62 38.06 9.15
N GLU A 270 17.43 37.91 8.09
CA GLU A 270 18.17 39.00 7.45
C GLU A 270 17.35 39.57 6.30
#